data_AF-A0A328S3Y7-F1
#
_entry.id   AF-A0A328S3Y7-F1
#
_cell.length_a   1.000
_cell.length_b   1.000
_cell.length_c   1.000
_cell.angle_alpha   90.00
_cell.angle_beta   90.00
_cell.angle_gamma   90.00
#
_symmetry.space_group_name_H-M   'P 1'
#
loop_
_entity.id
_entity.type
_entity.pdbx_description
1 polymer ?
#
loop_
_entity_poly.entity_id
_entity_poly.type
_entity_poly.pdbx_seq_one_letter_code
_entity_poly.pdbx_strand_id
1 'polypeptide(L)'
;MQVDEEYLDEIIDNIEFIIKYCDIYIEYSHNENLSLNGDIAGEILDSITELEEYISRKYELNKNDVKEMIDLLDSIYENLLNLNDIMLLNSIHIVINELIYKCHQSYEKYF
;
A
#
# COMPACT_ATOMS: atom_id res chain seq x y z
N MET A 1 -16.24 14.57 10.78
CA MET A 1 -16.92 13.34 11.25
C MET A 1 -15.81 12.44 11.74
N GLN A 2 -15.86 11.94 12.98
CA GLN A 2 -14.84 11.00 13.46
C GLN A 2 -15.02 9.65 12.73
N VAL A 3 -13.90 9.06 12.36
CA VAL A 3 -13.82 7.74 11.73
C VAL A 3 -14.07 6.66 12.79
N ASP A 4 -14.77 5.59 12.44
CA ASP A 4 -14.95 4.44 13.34
C ASP A 4 -13.61 3.74 13.56
N GLU A 5 -13.20 3.57 14.82
CA GLU A 5 -11.87 3.03 15.20
C GLU A 5 -11.68 1.59 14.71
N GLU A 6 -12.71 0.74 14.78
CA GLU A 6 -12.62 -0.67 14.35
C GLU A 6 -12.39 -0.78 12.83
N TYR A 7 -12.95 0.15 12.06
CA TYR A 7 -12.75 0.25 10.62
C TYR A 7 -11.35 0.76 10.27
N LEU A 8 -10.88 1.77 11.00
CA LEU A 8 -9.57 2.35 10.75
C LEU A 8 -8.46 1.33 11.04
N ASP A 9 -8.67 0.48 12.04
CA ASP A 9 -7.82 -0.68 12.33
C ASP A 9 -7.74 -1.63 11.12
N GLU A 10 -8.86 -2.01 10.51
CA GLU A 10 -8.86 -2.92 9.34
C GLU A 10 -8.12 -2.35 8.13
N ILE A 11 -8.30 -1.06 7.83
CA ILE A 11 -7.58 -0.40 6.73
C ILE A 11 -6.08 -0.34 7.03
N ILE A 12 -5.70 0.07 8.24
CA ILE A 12 -4.29 0.17 8.62
C ILE A 12 -3.61 -1.20 8.59
N ASP A 13 -4.25 -2.25 9.11
CA ASP A 13 -3.72 -3.62 9.07
C ASP A 13 -3.45 -4.08 7.62
N ASN A 14 -4.37 -3.75 6.70
CA ASN A 14 -4.20 -4.07 5.28
C ASN A 14 -3.06 -3.26 4.64
N ILE A 15 -2.92 -1.98 4.99
CA ILE A 15 -1.83 -1.11 4.51
C ILE A 15 -0.48 -1.60 5.03
N GLU A 16 -0.37 -1.90 6.32
CA GLU A 16 0.86 -2.41 6.95
C GLU A 16 1.32 -3.72 6.28
N PHE A 17 0.37 -4.59 5.91
CA PHE A 17 0.68 -5.78 5.13
C PHE A 17 1.28 -5.44 3.76
N ILE A 18 0.70 -4.46 3.04
CA ILE A 18 1.18 -4.03 1.73
C ILE A 18 2.56 -3.39 1.81
N ILE A 19 2.81 -2.54 2.82
CA ILE A 19 4.13 -1.94 3.08
C ILE A 19 5.18 -3.03 3.28
N LYS A 20 4.90 -3.97 4.19
CA LYS A 20 5.83 -5.07 4.49
C LYS A 20 6.11 -5.95 3.28
N TYR A 21 5.11 -6.15 2.41
CA TYR A 21 5.32 -6.84 1.14
C TYR A 21 6.29 -6.07 0.23
N CYS A 22 6.09 -4.75 0.09
CA CYS A 22 6.94 -3.93 -0.76
C CYS A 22 8.40 -3.94 -0.28
N ASP A 23 8.62 -3.87 1.04
CA ASP A 23 9.96 -3.99 1.64
C ASP A 23 10.64 -5.32 1.26
N ILE A 24 9.93 -6.43 1.45
CA ILE A 24 10.43 -7.77 1.10
C ILE A 24 10.72 -7.86 -0.40
N TYR A 25 9.86 -7.29 -1.24
CA TYR A 25 10.03 -7.30 -2.69
C TYR A 25 11.26 -6.52 -3.14
N ILE A 26 11.45 -5.31 -2.60
CA ILE A 26 12.60 -4.46 -2.92
C ILE A 26 13.90 -5.13 -2.43
N GLU A 27 13.89 -5.67 -1.21
CA GLU A 27 15.02 -6.40 -0.65
C GLU A 27 15.38 -7.64 -1.50
N TYR A 28 14.39 -8.45 -1.86
CA TYR A 28 14.58 -9.61 -2.72
C TYR A 28 15.17 -9.23 -4.08
N SER A 29 14.63 -8.18 -4.70
CA SER A 29 15.08 -7.70 -6.00
C SER A 29 16.53 -7.18 -5.94
N HIS A 30 16.91 -6.52 -4.85
CA HIS A 30 18.30 -6.13 -4.59
C HIS A 30 19.22 -7.35 -4.43
N ASN A 31 18.81 -8.33 -3.60
CA ASN A 31 19.60 -9.53 -3.32
C ASN A 31 19.84 -10.41 -4.56
N GLU A 32 18.84 -10.52 -5.44
CA GLU A 32 18.92 -11.30 -6.67
C GLU A 32 19.55 -10.52 -7.85
N ASN A 33 20.02 -9.29 -7.62
CA ASN A 33 20.53 -8.38 -8.66
C ASN A 33 19.54 -8.20 -9.84
N LEU A 34 18.25 -8.20 -9.55
CA LEU A 34 17.24 -7.91 -10.55
C LEU A 34 17.31 -6.42 -10.90
N SER A 35 17.22 -6.12 -12.19
CA SER A 35 17.27 -4.74 -12.68
C SER A 35 15.97 -4.02 -12.35
N LEU A 36 15.84 -3.53 -11.12
CA LEU A 36 14.77 -2.62 -10.73
C LEU A 36 14.90 -1.29 -11.47
N ASN A 37 13.79 -0.78 -12.01
CA ASN A 37 13.73 0.61 -12.41
C ASN A 37 13.80 1.47 -11.14
N GLY A 38 14.95 2.12 -10.91
CA GLY A 38 15.23 2.89 -9.70
C GLY A 38 14.26 4.06 -9.48
N ASP A 39 13.70 4.62 -10.55
CA ASP A 39 12.71 5.69 -10.45
C ASP A 39 11.39 5.15 -9.87
N ILE A 40 10.91 4.01 -10.38
CA ILE A 40 9.68 3.36 -9.89
C ILE A 40 9.85 2.86 -8.45
N ALA A 41 11.01 2.27 -8.14
CA ALA A 41 11.31 1.83 -6.79
C ALA A 41 11.35 3.01 -5.80
N GLY A 42 11.87 4.16 -6.24
CA GLY A 42 11.84 5.41 -5.46
C GLY A 42 10.42 5.88 -5.20
N GLU A 43 9.56 5.92 -6.21
CA GLU A 43 8.15 6.33 -6.06
C GLU A 43 7.36 5.43 -5.09
N ILE A 44 7.62 4.12 -5.11
CA ILE A 44 7.03 3.18 -4.15
C ILE A 44 7.50 3.49 -2.73
N LEU A 45 8.80 3.72 -2.52
CA LEU A 45 9.36 4.04 -1.21
C LEU A 45 8.86 5.38 -0.66
N ASP A 46 8.72 6.38 -1.53
CA ASP A 46 8.15 7.67 -1.16
C ASP A 46 6.69 7.51 -0.71
N SER A 47 5.89 6.75 -1.48
CA SER A 47 4.49 6.46 -1.14
C SER A 47 4.34 5.68 0.17
N ILE A 48 5.24 4.71 0.41
CA ILE A 48 5.30 3.95 1.68
C ILE A 48 5.62 4.89 2.84
N THR A 49 6.62 5.74 2.68
CA THR A 49 7.02 6.70 3.73
C THR A 49 5.85 7.60 4.11
N GLU A 50 5.09 8.08 3.13
CA GLU A 50 3.90 8.90 3.39
C GLU A 50 2.80 8.10 4.11
N LEU A 51 2.55 6.84 3.71
CA LEU A 51 1.61 5.96 4.40
C LEU A 51 1.99 5.70 5.86
N GLU A 52 3.27 5.47 6.14
CA GLU A 52 3.78 5.31 7.51
C GLU A 52 3.57 6.57 8.36
N GLU A 53 3.71 7.76 7.77
CA GLU A 53 3.39 9.02 8.45
C GLU A 53 1.91 9.09 8.84
N TYR A 54 0.99 8.72 7.94
CA TYR A 54 -0.44 8.65 8.27
C TYR A 54 -0.73 7.61 9.36
N ILE A 55 -0.17 6.41 9.28
CA ILE A 55 -0.35 5.35 10.28
C ILE A 55 0.15 5.80 11.65
N SER A 56 1.28 6.51 11.72
CA SER A 56 1.84 7.01 12.98
C SER A 56 0.91 7.96 13.75
N ARG A 57 0.01 8.65 13.02
CA ARG A 57 -0.97 9.59 13.56
C ARG A 57 -2.41 9.04 13.57
N LYS A 58 -2.57 7.71 13.53
CA LYS A 58 -3.84 6.97 13.45
C LYS A 58 -5.06 7.64 14.12
N TYR A 59 -4.95 8.02 15.39
CA TYR A 59 -6.08 8.57 16.16
C TYR A 59 -6.49 10.01 15.76
N GLU A 60 -5.73 10.66 14.90
CA GLU A 60 -5.96 12.01 14.39
C GLU A 60 -6.46 12.03 12.94
N LEU A 61 -6.56 10.85 12.31
CA LEU A 61 -6.96 10.73 10.92
C LEU A 61 -8.41 11.14 10.68
N ASN A 62 -8.61 11.90 9.61
CA ASN A 62 -9.91 12.29 9.10
C ASN A 62 -10.21 11.58 7.76
N LYS A 63 -11.44 11.74 7.25
CA LYS A 63 -11.88 11.12 5.99
C LYS A 63 -10.96 11.40 4.79
N ASN A 64 -10.44 12.63 4.68
CA ASN A 64 -9.56 12.99 3.56
C ASN A 64 -8.21 12.31 3.70
N ASP A 65 -7.67 12.19 4.92
CA ASP A 65 -6.43 11.45 5.15
C ASP A 65 -6.59 9.98 4.72
N VAL A 66 -7.69 9.34 5.12
CA VAL A 66 -7.97 7.94 4.74
C VAL A 66 -8.12 7.80 3.22
N LYS A 67 -8.71 8.80 2.55
CA LYS A 67 -8.78 8.81 1.09
C LYS A 67 -7.39 8.92 0.46
N GLU A 68 -6.55 9.84 0.94
CA GLU A 68 -5.18 10.01 0.45
C GLU A 68 -4.37 8.72 0.65
N MET A 69 -4.53 8.03 1.79
CA MET A 69 -3.93 6.71 2.02
C MET A 69 -4.36 5.67 0.98
N ILE A 70 -5.64 5.65 0.60
CA ILE A 70 -6.14 4.74 -0.44
C ILE A 70 -5.58 5.12 -1.82
N ASP A 71 -5.52 6.42 -2.15
CA ASP A 71 -4.95 6.89 -3.41
C ASP A 71 -3.44 6.53 -3.52
N LEU A 72 -2.71 6.57 -2.39
CA LEU A 72 -1.30 6.11 -2.31
C LEU A 72 -1.18 4.60 -2.52
N LEU A 73 -2.11 3.79 -1.99
CA LEU A 73 -2.12 2.34 -2.25
C LEU A 73 -2.31 2.02 -3.74
N ASP A 74 -3.22 2.74 -4.40
CA ASP A 74 -3.46 2.56 -5.84
C ASP A 74 -2.18 2.90 -6.62
N SER A 75 -1.47 3.97 -6.25
CA SER A 75 -0.18 4.34 -6.86
C SER A 75 0.89 3.26 -6.66
N ILE A 76 1.03 2.73 -5.45
CA ILE A 76 1.95 1.61 -5.16
C ILE A 76 1.62 0.41 -6.06
N TYR A 77 0.34 0.07 -6.19
CA TYR A 77 -0.09 -1.05 -7.01
C TYR A 77 0.22 -0.86 -8.49
N GLU A 78 -0.05 0.31 -9.06
CA GLU A 78 0.31 0.63 -10.44
C GLU A 78 1.82 0.52 -10.67
N ASN A 79 2.62 1.02 -9.73
CA ASN A 79 4.07 0.95 -9.80
C ASN A 79 4.62 -0.48 -9.67
N LEU A 80 4.01 -1.31 -8.82
CA LEU A 80 4.32 -2.74 -8.72
C LEU A 80 4.01 -3.50 -10.02
N LEU A 81 2.91 -3.16 -10.72
CA LEU A 81 2.61 -3.74 -12.04
C LEU A 81 3.66 -3.36 -13.09
N ASN A 82 4.14 -2.10 -13.03
CA ASN A 82 5.14 -1.59 -13.96
C ASN A 82 6.56 -2.13 -13.72
N LEU A 83 6.82 -2.71 -12.55
CA LEU A 83 8.09 -3.36 -12.20
C LEU A 83 8.35 -4.70 -12.94
N ASN A 84 7.32 -5.23 -13.61
CA ASN A 84 7.32 -6.16 -14.75
C ASN A 84 8.31 -7.36 -14.85
N ASP A 85 9.01 -7.79 -13.79
CA ASP A 85 10.10 -8.79 -13.98
C ASP A 85 10.09 -10.04 -13.08
N ILE A 86 9.03 -10.34 -12.32
CA ILE A 86 9.06 -11.54 -11.45
C ILE A 86 7.77 -12.36 -11.50
N MET A 87 7.85 -13.54 -12.14
CA MET A 87 6.80 -14.58 -12.18
C MET A 87 6.32 -15.05 -10.79
N LEU A 88 7.16 -14.93 -9.75
CA LEU A 88 6.82 -15.26 -8.35
C LEU A 88 5.74 -14.35 -7.75
N LEU A 89 5.43 -13.21 -8.37
CA LEU A 89 4.56 -12.17 -7.79
C LEU A 89 3.12 -12.18 -8.27
N ASN A 90 2.77 -12.94 -9.31
CA ASN A 90 1.38 -12.95 -9.82
C ASN A 90 0.35 -13.32 -8.74
N SER A 91 0.70 -14.24 -7.83
CA SER A 91 -0.18 -14.63 -6.73
C SER A 91 -0.29 -13.54 -5.64
N ILE A 92 0.77 -12.77 -5.42
CA ILE A 92 0.76 -11.73 -4.37
C ILE A 92 0.14 -10.43 -4.90
N HIS A 93 0.33 -10.09 -6.18
CA HIS A 93 -0.43 -9.01 -6.83
C HIS A 93 -1.94 -9.23 -6.73
N ILE A 94 -2.42 -10.48 -6.84
CA ILE A 94 -3.85 -10.82 -6.63
C ILE A 94 -4.27 -10.53 -5.18
N VAL A 95 -3.43 -10.89 -4.20
CA VAL A 95 -3.71 -10.61 -2.78
C VAL A 95 -3.72 -9.10 -2.52
N ILE A 96 -2.75 -8.36 -3.04
CA ILE A 96 -2.66 -6.90 -2.89
C ILE A 96 -3.87 -6.22 -3.51
N ASN A 97 -4.23 -6.60 -4.74
CA ASN A 97 -5.41 -6.06 -5.42
C ASN A 97 -6.70 -6.34 -4.62
N GLU A 98 -6.83 -7.52 -4.02
CA GLU A 98 -7.96 -7.84 -3.14
C GLU A 98 -7.95 -7.00 -1.85
N LEU A 99 -6.79 -6.75 -1.25
CA LEU A 99 -6.67 -5.89 -0.07
C LEU A 99 -7.00 -4.43 -0.38
N ILE A 100 -6.51 -3.91 -1.49
CA ILE A 100 -6.84 -2.56 -1.98
C ILE A 100 -8.35 -2.46 -2.24
N TYR A 101 -8.92 -3.45 -2.91
CA TYR A 101 -10.37 -3.51 -3.13
C TYR A 101 -11.16 -3.49 -1.82
N LYS A 102 -10.71 -4.22 -0.78
CA LYS A 102 -11.33 -4.16 0.55
C LYS A 102 -11.19 -2.79 1.20
N CYS A 103 -10.05 -2.13 1.09
CA CYS A 103 -9.88 -0.75 1.58
C CYS A 103 -10.88 0.20 0.92
N HIS A 104 -11.06 0.11 -0.41
CA HIS A 104 -12.07 0.89 -1.15
C HIS A 104 -13.50 0.57 -0.70
N GLN A 105 -13.86 -0.72 -0.60
CA GLN A 105 -15.20 -1.13 -0.15
C GLN A 105 -15.52 -0.62 1.25
N SER A 106 -14.55 -0.74 2.15
CA SER A 106 -14.70 -0.26 3.51
C SER A 106 -14.87 1.27 3.48
N TYR A 107 -14.06 2.00 2.72
CA TYR A 107 -14.23 3.45 2.57
C TYR A 107 -15.62 3.86 2.06
N GLU A 108 -16.13 3.25 0.98
CA GLU A 108 -17.47 3.55 0.45
C GLU A 108 -18.61 3.20 1.42
N LYS A 109 -18.42 2.17 2.26
CA LYS A 109 -19.44 1.72 3.20
C LYS A 109 -19.56 2.66 4.41
N TYR A 110 -18.47 3.27 4.84
CA TYR A 110 -18.41 4.04 6.09
C TYR A 110 -18.36 5.56 5.89
N PHE A 111 -18.29 6.06 4.64
CA PHE A 111 -18.15 7.48 4.33
C PHE A 111 -18.98 8.00 3.15
#